data_AF-A0A3P3UAT5-F1
#
_entry.id   AF-A0A3P3UAT5-F1
#
_cell.length_a   1.000
_cell.length_b   1.000
_cell.length_c   1.000
_cell.angle_alpha   90.00
_cell.angle_beta   90.00
_cell.angle_gamma   90.00
#
_symmetry.space_group_name_H-M   'P 1'
#
loop_
_entity.id
_entity.type
_entity.pdbx_description
1 polymer ?
#
loop_
_entity_poly.entity_id
_entity_poly.type
_entity_poly.pdbx_seq_one_letter_code
_entity_poly.pdbx_strand_id
1 'polypeptide(L)'
;MKINDVSKLTGLPISTLRFYERKNLIPDVFVQRDANNYRIYTKEIVEYLNDVKTLLSVEFSIEELSLLVNQELHLSYEEKKKMVEQKIKEIEGIQKQLRKSKKFLKAILEGKANFQTMC
;
A
#
# COMPACT_ATOMS: atom_id res chain seq x y z
N MET A 1 18.17 12.64 1.74
CA MET A 1 18.68 11.66 0.76
C MET A 1 18.14 11.98 -0.63
N LYS A 2 18.82 11.63 -1.73
CA LYS A 2 18.31 11.91 -3.08
C LYS A 2 17.34 10.80 -3.54
N ILE A 3 16.58 11.05 -4.59
CA ILE A 3 15.61 10.06 -5.13
C ILE A 3 16.27 8.72 -5.51
N ASN A 4 17.54 8.76 -5.95
CA ASN A 4 18.31 7.55 -6.26
C ASN A 4 18.57 6.69 -5.01
N ASP A 5 18.78 7.32 -3.87
CA ASP A 5 19.00 6.61 -2.60
C ASP A 5 17.68 5.96 -2.15
N VAL A 6 16.57 6.71 -2.22
CA VAL A 6 15.23 6.19 -1.93
C VAL A 6 14.90 4.99 -2.81
N SER A 7 15.19 5.08 -4.11
CA SER A 7 14.98 4.01 -5.08
C SER A 7 15.76 2.74 -4.70
N LYS A 8 17.03 2.88 -4.29
CA LYS A 8 17.85 1.74 -3.84
C LYS A 8 17.34 1.13 -2.54
N LEU A 9 16.92 1.95 -1.58
CA LEU A 9 16.47 1.49 -0.25
C LEU A 9 15.08 0.82 -0.30
N THR A 10 14.18 1.33 -1.14
CA THR A 10 12.80 0.82 -1.27
C THR A 10 12.67 -0.25 -2.35
N GLY A 11 13.64 -0.35 -3.26
CA GLY A 11 13.57 -1.18 -4.46
C GLY A 11 12.56 -0.67 -5.51
N LEU A 12 12.01 0.53 -5.33
CA LEU A 12 11.08 1.13 -6.28
C LEU A 12 11.84 1.82 -7.41
N PRO A 13 11.44 1.63 -8.68
CA PRO A 13 12.00 2.42 -9.78
C PRO A 13 11.79 3.92 -9.56
N ILE A 14 12.74 4.73 -10.01
CA ILE A 14 12.65 6.21 -9.94
C ILE A 14 11.37 6.71 -10.64
N SER A 15 10.96 6.06 -11.73
CA SER A 15 9.71 6.37 -12.44
C SER A 15 8.48 6.17 -11.54
N THR A 16 8.46 5.12 -10.72
CA THR A 16 7.39 4.84 -9.75
C THR A 16 7.38 5.88 -8.63
N LEU A 17 8.55 6.24 -8.10
CA LEU A 17 8.65 7.30 -7.09
C LEU A 17 8.11 8.64 -7.63
N ARG A 18 8.52 9.03 -8.83
CA ARG A 18 7.99 10.24 -9.51
C ARG A 18 6.50 10.14 -9.79
N PHE A 19 6.00 8.94 -10.09
CA PHE A 19 4.57 8.72 -10.27
C PHE A 19 3.80 8.93 -8.96
N TYR A 20 4.32 8.43 -7.84
CA TYR A 20 3.73 8.64 -6.51
C TYR A 20 3.76 10.11 -6.10
N GLU A 21 4.84 10.85 -6.39
CA GLU A 21 4.88 12.31 -6.21
C GLU A 21 3.77 13.00 -7.01
N ARG A 22 3.63 12.70 -8.31
CA ARG A 22 2.58 13.30 -9.16
C ARG A 22 1.16 12.96 -8.72
N LYS A 23 0.98 11.85 -8.02
CA LYS A 23 -0.30 11.40 -7.46
C LYS A 23 -0.53 11.95 -6.05
N ASN A 24 0.33 12.84 -5.54
CA ASN A 24 0.29 13.36 -4.17
C ASN A 24 0.27 12.25 -3.11
N LEU A 25 0.80 11.07 -3.47
CA LEU A 25 0.94 9.93 -2.56
C LEU A 25 2.20 10.06 -1.71
N ILE A 26 3.16 10.91 -2.09
CA ILE A 26 4.28 11.27 -1.21
C ILE A 26 3.96 12.63 -0.59
N PRO A 27 3.61 12.68 0.70
CA PRO A 27 3.38 13.95 1.40
C PRO A 27 4.58 14.89 1.34
N ASP A 28 4.31 16.19 1.21
CA ASP A 28 5.35 17.23 1.16
C ASP A 28 6.21 17.27 2.43
N VAL A 29 5.72 16.76 3.57
CA VAL A 29 6.50 16.64 4.81
C VAL A 29 7.77 15.79 4.64
N PHE A 30 7.76 14.85 3.67
CA PHE A 30 8.91 14.01 3.35
C PHE A 30 9.83 14.61 2.29
N VAL A 31 9.46 15.76 1.69
CA VAL A 31 10.18 16.39 0.59
C VAL A 31 10.71 17.76 1.03
N GLN A 32 12.02 17.94 0.92
CA GLN A 32 12.69 19.19 1.24
C GLN A 32 13.60 19.60 0.08
N ARG A 33 14.11 20.83 0.13
CA ARG A 33 15.13 21.31 -0.81
C ARG A 33 16.43 21.58 -0.07
N ASP A 34 17.54 21.13 -0.65
CA ASP A 34 18.87 21.46 -0.13
C ASP A 34 19.28 22.89 -0.49
N ALA A 35 20.46 23.33 -0.01
CA ALA A 35 21.02 24.64 -0.29
C ALA A 35 21.26 24.90 -1.80
N ASN A 36 21.37 23.84 -2.60
CA ASN A 36 21.54 23.90 -4.05
C ASN A 36 20.20 23.75 -4.80
N ASN A 37 19.08 23.86 -4.07
CA ASN A 37 17.72 23.79 -4.60
C ASN A 37 17.34 22.41 -5.18
N TYR A 38 18.09 21.34 -4.86
CA TYR A 38 17.74 19.97 -5.24
C TYR A 38 16.73 19.38 -4.26
N ARG A 39 15.81 18.56 -4.79
CA ARG A 39 14.90 17.76 -3.95
C ARG A 39 15.68 16.72 -3.17
N ILE A 40 15.47 16.74 -1.86
CA ILE A 40 15.95 15.73 -0.92
C ILE A 40 14.77 15.20 -0.12
N TYR A 41 14.83 13.92 0.22
CA TYR A 41 13.83 13.25 1.03
C TYR A 41 14.35 13.00 2.43
N THR A 42 13.44 12.97 3.39
CA THR A 42 13.76 12.57 4.76
C THR A 42 14.01 11.05 4.84
N LYS A 43 14.45 10.53 5.98
CA LYS A 43 14.75 9.09 6.11
C LYS A 43 13.48 8.24 6.27
N GLU A 44 12.47 8.84 6.88
CA GLU A 44 11.17 8.27 7.21
C GLU A 44 10.37 7.90 5.96
N ILE A 45 10.67 8.53 4.81
CA ILE A 45 10.03 8.20 3.53
C ILE A 45 10.20 6.73 3.13
N VAL A 46 11.31 6.10 3.53
CA VAL A 46 11.60 4.70 3.16
C VAL A 46 10.61 3.77 3.84
N GLU A 47 10.36 3.98 5.13
CA GLU A 47 9.38 3.22 5.91
C GLU A 47 7.96 3.47 5.36
N TYR A 48 7.61 4.74 5.14
CA TYR A 48 6.33 5.13 4.54
C TYR A 48 6.08 4.45 3.19
N LEU A 49 7.07 4.43 2.29
CA LEU A 49 6.92 3.78 0.98
C LEU A 49 6.82 2.25 1.07
N ASN A 50 7.41 1.64 2.10
CA ASN A 50 7.23 0.20 2.37
C ASN A 50 5.80 -0.11 2.86
N ASP A 51 5.23 0.76 3.69
CA ASP A 51 3.83 0.65 4.10
C ASP A 51 2.89 0.81 2.90
N VAL A 52 3.11 1.84 2.07
CA VAL A 52 2.36 2.04 0.81
C VAL A 52 2.43 0.80 -0.06
N LYS A 53 3.61 0.20 -0.24
CA LYS A 53 3.78 -1.04 -1.03
C LYS A 53 2.97 -2.19 -0.43
N THR A 54 2.97 -2.32 0.90
CA THR A 54 2.20 -3.34 1.60
C THR A 54 0.69 -3.13 1.39
N LEU A 55 0.20 -1.89 1.52
CA LEU A 55 -1.20 -1.56 1.30
C LEU A 55 -1.64 -1.84 -0.15
N LEU A 56 -0.82 -1.46 -1.14
CA LEU A 56 -1.08 -1.76 -2.56
C LEU A 56 -1.14 -3.27 -2.85
N SER A 57 -0.45 -4.10 -2.06
CA SER A 57 -0.55 -5.57 -2.18
C SER A 57 -1.84 -6.14 -1.61
N VAL A 58 -2.56 -5.36 -0.79
CA VAL A 58 -3.81 -5.72 -0.12
C VAL A 58 -4.99 -4.97 -0.77
N GLU A 59 -5.01 -4.95 -2.11
CA GLU A 59 -6.06 -4.36 -2.95
C GLU A 59 -6.39 -2.87 -2.70
N PHE A 60 -5.52 -2.11 -2.03
CA PHE A 60 -5.63 -0.65 -2.09
C PHE A 60 -5.21 -0.17 -3.46
N SER A 61 -5.99 0.74 -4.02
CA SER A 61 -5.58 1.51 -5.19
C SER A 61 -4.71 2.70 -4.80
N ILE A 62 -3.91 3.17 -5.74
CA ILE A 62 -3.08 4.37 -5.59
C ILE A 62 -3.97 5.60 -5.38
N GLU A 63 -5.12 5.63 -6.04
CA GLU A 63 -6.15 6.66 -5.89
C GLU A 63 -6.69 6.69 -4.46
N GLU A 64 -7.08 5.55 -3.87
CA GLU A 64 -7.57 5.49 -2.50
C GLU A 64 -6.52 5.92 -1.47
N LEU A 65 -5.27 5.48 -1.63
CA LEU A 65 -4.19 5.91 -0.75
C LEU A 65 -3.93 7.41 -0.89
N SER A 66 -3.93 7.93 -2.12
CA SER A 66 -3.81 9.37 -2.39
C SER A 66 -4.92 10.16 -1.71
N LEU A 67 -6.19 9.71 -1.76
CA LEU A 67 -7.30 10.35 -1.06
C LEU A 67 -7.07 10.44 0.47
N LEU A 68 -6.45 9.42 1.06
CA LEU A 68 -6.18 9.39 2.49
C LEU A 68 -5.08 10.37 2.90
N VAL A 69 -3.98 10.42 2.14
CA VAL A 69 -2.79 11.20 2.54
C VAL A 69 -2.73 12.61 1.95
N ASN A 70 -3.39 12.85 0.82
CA ASN A 70 -3.36 14.16 0.18
C ASN A 70 -4.12 15.18 1.04
N GLN A 71 -3.43 16.26 1.39
CA GLN A 71 -3.95 17.36 2.20
C GLN A 71 -4.71 18.40 1.38
N GLU A 72 -4.46 18.46 0.07
CA GLU A 72 -5.19 19.33 -0.87
C GLU A 72 -6.64 18.85 -1.08
N LEU A 73 -6.89 17.58 -0.82
CA LEU A 73 -8.23 17.04 -0.80
C LEU A 73 -8.86 17.37 0.55
N HIS A 74 -9.80 18.32 0.54
CA HIS A 74 -10.60 18.77 1.68
C HIS A 74 -11.61 17.70 2.15
N LEU A 75 -11.18 16.44 2.26
CA LEU A 75 -11.94 15.40 2.94
C LEU A 75 -11.89 15.65 4.44
N SER A 76 -13.05 15.62 5.08
CA SER A 76 -13.17 15.67 6.52
C SER A 76 -12.48 14.47 7.18
N TYR A 77 -12.07 14.64 8.42
CA TYR A 77 -11.52 13.55 9.22
C TYR A 77 -12.47 12.34 9.29
N GLU A 78 -13.77 12.59 9.41
CA GLU A 78 -14.79 11.53 9.46
C GLU A 78 -14.88 10.74 8.15
N GLU A 79 -14.74 11.39 7.00
CA GLU A 79 -14.71 10.70 5.70
C GLU A 79 -13.48 9.81 5.58
N LYS A 80 -12.30 10.33 5.94
CA LYS A 80 -11.04 9.55 5.93
C LYS A 80 -11.14 8.36 6.88
N LYS A 81 -11.65 8.58 8.09
CA LYS A 81 -11.87 7.52 9.09
C LYS A 81 -12.80 6.44 8.56
N LYS A 82 -13.92 6.81 7.95
CA LYS A 82 -14.88 5.86 7.36
C LYS A 82 -14.24 5.04 6.23
N MET A 83 -13.41 5.65 5.38
CA MET A 83 -12.67 4.92 4.34
C MET A 83 -11.72 3.88 4.94
N VAL A 84 -10.96 4.26 5.98
CA VAL A 84 -10.04 3.34 6.67
C VAL A 84 -10.80 2.19 7.35
N GLU A 85 -11.89 2.49 8.06
CA GLU A 85 -12.74 1.47 8.70
C GLU A 85 -13.32 0.48 7.67
N GLN A 86 -13.76 0.98 6.52
CA GLN A 86 -14.28 0.15 5.44
C GLN A 86 -13.19 -0.78 4.89
N LYS A 87 -11.97 -0.26 4.70
CA LYS A 87 -10.84 -1.06 4.22
C LYS A 87 -10.40 -2.12 5.22
N ILE A 88 -10.43 -1.82 6.52
CA ILE A 88 -10.17 -2.82 7.57
C ILE A 88 -11.17 -3.98 7.47
N LYS A 89 -12.47 -3.68 7.28
CA LYS A 89 -13.49 -4.72 7.09
C LYS A 89 -13.26 -5.57 5.83
N GLU A 90 -12.82 -4.95 4.74
CA GLU A 90 -12.46 -5.66 3.50
C GLU A 90 -11.29 -6.63 3.75
N ILE A 91 -10.24 -6.18 4.43
CA ILE A 91 -9.09 -7.01 4.82
C ILE A 91 -9.54 -8.20 5.68
N GLU A 92 -10.37 -7.98 6.70
CA GLU A 92 -10.91 -9.04 7.55
C GLU A 92 -11.72 -10.08 6.74
N GLY A 93 -12.49 -9.61 5.76
CA GLY A 93 -13.21 -10.45 4.81
C GLY A 93 -12.27 -11.35 4.00
N ILE A 94 -11.23 -10.78 3.42
CA ILE A 94 -10.20 -11.52 2.65
C ILE A 94 -9.48 -12.53 3.55
N GLN A 95 -9.09 -12.14 4.76
CA GLN A 95 -8.46 -13.05 5.73
C GLN A 95 -9.35 -14.25 6.05
N LYS A 96 -10.66 -14.03 6.24
CA LYS A 96 -11.63 -15.10 6.49
C LYS A 96 -11.72 -16.06 5.29
N GLN A 97 -11.73 -15.54 4.07
CA GLN A 97 -11.73 -16.35 2.84
C GLN A 97 -10.43 -17.16 2.71
N LEU A 98 -9.27 -16.53 2.86
CA LEU A 98 -7.97 -17.19 2.81
C LEU A 98 -7.85 -18.31 3.85
N ARG A 99 -8.35 -18.09 5.07
CA ARG A 99 -8.40 -19.12 6.11
C ARG A 99 -9.28 -20.31 5.71
N LYS A 100 -10.45 -20.06 5.11
CA LYS A 100 -11.35 -21.11 4.62
C LYS A 100 -10.69 -21.92 3.50
N SER A 101 -10.10 -21.25 2.52
CA SER A 101 -9.38 -21.89 1.41
C SER A 101 -8.20 -22.72 1.91
N LYS A 102 -7.38 -22.19 2.83
CA LYS A 102 -6.27 -22.94 3.45
C LYS A 102 -6.75 -24.17 4.20
N LYS A 103 -7.87 -24.07 4.93
CA LYS A 103 -8.46 -25.23 5.63
C LYS A 103 -8.94 -26.29 4.65
N PHE A 104 -9.59 -25.89 3.55
CA PHE A 104 -10.03 -26.80 2.50
C PHE A 104 -8.85 -27.53 1.84
N LEU A 105 -7.79 -26.79 1.46
CA LEU A 105 -6.58 -27.36 0.89
C LEU A 105 -5.89 -28.34 1.85
N LYS A 106 -5.86 -28.05 3.16
CA LYS A 106 -5.37 -29.00 4.16
C LYS A 106 -6.22 -30.26 4.25
N ALA A 107 -7.55 -30.13 4.21
CA ALA A 107 -8.45 -31.28 4.24
C ALA A 107 -8.24 -32.20 3.02
N ILE A 108 -7.90 -31.64 1.85
CA ILE A 108 -7.52 -32.42 0.67
C ILE A 108 -6.25 -33.24 0.94
N LEU A 109 -5.20 -32.62 1.48
CA LEU A 109 -3.95 -33.32 1.82
C LEU A 109 -4.16 -34.45 2.84
N GLU A 110 -5.15 -34.30 3.73
CA GLU A 110 -5.52 -35.31 4.72
C GLU A 110 -6.49 -36.38 4.17
N GLY A 111 -6.86 -36.32 2.88
CA GLY A 111 -7.84 -37.23 2.27
C GLY A 111 -9.28 -37.05 2.78
N LYS A 112 -9.56 -35.95 3.47
CA LYS A 112 -10.87 -35.63 4.08
C LYS A 112 -11.77 -34.76 3.19
N ALA A 113 -11.28 -34.38 2.01
CA ALA A 113 -12.03 -33.60 1.03
C ALA A 113 -11.69 -34.07 -0.39
N ASN A 114 -12.72 -34.27 -1.22
CA ASN A 114 -12.56 -34.73 -2.60
C ASN A 114 -12.39 -33.53 -3.54
N PHE A 115 -11.33 -33.54 -4.35
CA PHE A 115 -11.36 -32.82 -5.62
C PHE A 115 -12.32 -33.60 -6.53
N GLN A 116 -13.49 -33.05 -6.84
CA GLN A 116 -14.24 -33.53 -8.00
C GLN A 116 -13.49 -33.07 -9.25
N THR A 117 -12.39 -33.76 -9.60
CA THR A 117 -11.92 -33.78 -10.99
C THR A 117 -12.60 -34.98 -11.64
N MET A 118 -13.82 -34.74 -12.11
CA MET A 118 -14.28 -35.45 -13.31
C MET A 118 -13.44 -34.86 -14.44
N CYS A 119 -12.42 -35.61 -14.86
CA CYS A 119 -11.78 -35.38 -16.16
C CYS A 119 -12.81 -35.63 -17.26
#